data_AF-A0A9W9ZGV3-F1
#
_entry.id   AF-A0A9W9ZGV3-F1
#
_cell.length_a   1.000
_cell.length_b   1.000
_cell.length_c   1.000
_cell.angle_alpha   90.00
_cell.angle_beta   90.00
_cell.angle_gamma   90.00
#
_symmetry.space_group_name_H-M   'P 1'
#
loop_
_entity.id
_entity.type
_entity.pdbx_description
1 polymer ?
#
loop_
_entity_poly.entity_id
_entity_poly.type
_entity_poly.pdbx_seq_one_letter_code
_entity_poly.pdbx_strand_id
1 'polypeptide(L)'
;MATLEIRLKRVNKIYYEGDIVKGVIVVQSRGELPHNGIMLSMEGAVNLQLSAKSVGVFEAFYNSLKPIQLVNYSLEIAKPGKLYHSILVIFVKCFIFVFVICMW
;
A
#
# COMPACT_ATOMS: atom_id res chain seq x y z
N MET A 1 -13.90 8.88 -19.27
CA MET A 1 -13.84 8.03 -18.07
C MET A 1 -12.55 7.23 -18.14
N ALA A 2 -11.68 7.36 -17.13
CA ALA A 2 -10.42 6.63 -17.06
C ALA A 2 -10.45 5.65 -15.89
N THR A 3 -9.82 4.50 -16.05
CA THR A 3 -9.74 3.46 -15.03
C THR A 3 -8.31 3.30 -14.57
N LEU A 4 -8.13 3.21 -13.26
CA LEU A 4 -6.84 2.99 -12.61
C LEU A 4 -6.88 1.61 -11.94
N GLU A 5 -5.96 0.73 -12.30
CA GLU A 5 -5.88 -0.62 -11.74
C GLU A 5 -4.45 -0.91 -11.27
N ILE A 6 -4.30 -1.46 -10.08
CA ILE A 6 -3.01 -1.88 -9.53
C ILE A 6 -2.94 -3.41 -9.62
N ARG A 7 -1.97 -3.94 -10.36
CA ARG A 7 -1.75 -5.38 -10.51
C ARG A 7 -0.42 -5.78 -9.91
N LEU A 8 -0.45 -6.51 -8.81
CA LEU A 8 0.75 -7.07 -8.19
C LEU A 8 1.19 -8.32 -8.94
N LYS A 9 2.50 -8.54 -9.07
CA LYS A 9 3.06 -9.75 -9.68
C LYS A 9 2.70 -11.02 -8.91
N ARG A 10 2.58 -10.92 -7.58
CA ARG A 10 2.18 -12.02 -6.69
C ARG A 10 1.27 -11.48 -5.60
N VAL A 11 -0.05 -11.56 -5.82
CA VAL A 11 -1.07 -11.03 -4.90
C VAL A 11 -1.13 -11.84 -3.60
N ASN A 12 -1.00 -13.17 -3.69
CA ASN A 12 -1.16 -14.09 -2.55
C ASN A 12 0.17 -14.49 -1.88
N LYS A 13 1.28 -13.83 -2.22
CA LYS A 13 2.58 -14.13 -1.60
C LYS A 13 2.62 -13.46 -0.23
N ILE A 14 3.03 -14.20 0.80
CA ILE A 14 3.46 -13.63 2.07
C ILE A 14 4.86 -13.05 1.86
N TYR A 15 4.99 -11.74 2.07
CA TYR A 15 6.25 -11.01 1.91
C TYR A 15 6.97 -10.91 3.25
N TYR A 16 8.28 -11.14 3.25
CA TYR A 16 9.15 -10.99 4.40
C TYR A 16 10.10 -9.81 4.23
N GLU A 17 10.85 -9.49 5.28
CA GLU A 17 11.91 -8.47 5.21
C GLU A 17 12.86 -8.74 4.03
N GLY A 18 13.17 -7.69 3.26
CA GLY A 18 14.02 -7.78 2.08
C GLY A 18 13.32 -8.28 0.81
N ASP A 19 12.06 -8.74 0.90
CA ASP A 19 11.29 -9.05 -0.29
C ASP A 19 10.90 -7.78 -1.06
N ILE A 20 10.95 -7.88 -2.39
CA ILE A 20 10.56 -6.78 -3.27
C ILE A 20 9.14 -7.03 -3.79
N VAL A 21 8.20 -6.18 -3.41
CA VAL A 21 6.88 -6.14 -4.05
C VAL A 21 7.01 -5.46 -5.40
N LYS A 22 6.65 -6.22 -6.43
CA LYS A 22 6.64 -5.76 -7.82
C LYS A 22 5.21 -5.76 -8.31
N GLY A 23 4.83 -4.70 -9.00
CA GLY A 23 3.53 -4.58 -9.62
C GLY A 23 3.57 -3.66 -10.82
N VAL A 24 2.44 -3.60 -11.50
CA VAL A 24 2.19 -2.64 -12.56
C VAL A 24 0.94 -1.86 -12.25
N ILE A 25 0.99 -0.54 -12.47
CA ILE A 25 -0.19 0.31 -12.45
C ILE A 25 -0.64 0.46 -13.89
N VAL A 26 -1.88 0.07 -14.16
CA VAL A 26 -2.50 0.17 -15.47
C VAL A 26 -3.46 1.35 -15.44
N VAL A 27 -3.15 2.36 -16.23
CA VAL A 27 -4.01 3.53 -16.44
C VAL A 27 -4.64 3.39 -17.82
N GLN A 28 -5.95 3.21 -17.89
CA GLN A 28 -6.66 3.20 -19.17
C GLN A 28 -7.47 4.47 -19.31
N SER A 29 -7.27 5.18 -20.42
CA SER A 29 -8.01 6.40 -20.73
C SER A 29 -8.54 6.32 -22.16
N ARG A 30 -9.80 6.72 -22.35
CA ARG A 30 -10.42 6.88 -23.67
C ARG A 30 -10.22 8.33 -24.16
N GLY A 31 -8.96 8.73 -24.34
CA GLY A 31 -8.57 10.07 -24.79
C GLY A 31 -7.53 10.75 -23.90
N GLU A 32 -7.26 12.01 -24.21
CA GLU A 32 -6.29 12.85 -23.50
C GLU A 32 -6.79 13.15 -22.08
N LEU A 33 -6.05 12.66 -21.07
CA LEU A 33 -6.40 12.89 -19.67
C LEU A 33 -5.34 13.79 -19.01
N PRO A 34 -5.68 15.05 -18.69
CA PRO A 34 -4.83 15.88 -17.85
C PRO A 34 -4.84 15.33 -16.42
N HIS A 35 -3.66 15.20 -15.81
CA HIS A 35 -3.50 14.75 -14.43
C HIS A 35 -2.50 15.64 -13.70
N ASN A 36 -2.75 15.87 -12.41
CA ASN A 36 -1.87 16.66 -11.55
C ASN A 36 -0.88 15.77 -10.78
N GLY A 37 -0.18 14.91 -11.53
CA GLY A 37 0.73 13.90 -10.99
C GLY A 37 0.02 12.60 -10.59
N ILE A 38 0.79 11.51 -10.58
CA ILE A 38 0.35 10.19 -10.09
C ILE A 38 1.22 9.86 -8.89
N MET A 39 0.59 9.70 -7.72
CA MET A 39 1.26 9.31 -6.50
C MET A 39 0.77 7.93 -6.05
N LEU A 40 1.70 7.08 -5.66
CA LEU A 40 1.42 5.82 -4.99
C LEU A 40 1.71 5.98 -3.50
N SER A 41 0.69 5.79 -2.68
CA SER A 41 0.83 5.65 -1.24
C SER A 41 0.76 4.17 -0.85
N MET A 42 1.70 3.75 -0.02
CA MET A 42 1.71 2.46 0.64
C MET A 42 1.57 2.70 2.14
N GLU A 43 0.48 2.17 2.69
CA GLU A 43 0.19 2.25 4.12
C GLU A 43 0.07 0.82 4.67
N GLY A 44 0.79 0.55 5.75
CA GLY A 44 0.70 -0.68 6.52
C GLY A 44 0.44 -0.33 7.97
N ALA A 45 -0.64 -0.82 8.55
CA ALA A 45 -0.96 -0.65 9.95
C ALA A 45 -1.16 -2.02 10.60
N VAL A 46 -0.71 -2.15 11.85
CA VAL A 46 -1.00 -3.33 12.67
C VAL A 46 -1.97 -2.92 13.76
N ASN A 47 -2.97 -3.78 13.92
CA ASN A 47 -3.90 -3.71 15.04
C ASN A 47 -3.53 -4.80 16.05
N LEU A 48 -3.40 -4.42 17.31
CA LEU A 48 -3.21 -5.38 18.39
C LEU A 48 -4.58 -5.96 18.71
N GLN A 49 -4.72 -7.29 18.76
CA GLN A 49 -5.92 -7.97 19.24
C GLN A 49 -5.52 -8.89 20.40
N LEU A 50 -6.04 -8.65 21.61
CA LEU A 50 -5.81 -9.51 22.76
C LEU A 50 -6.87 -10.62 22.80
N SER A 51 -6.43 -11.84 23.11
CA SER A 51 -7.32 -12.97 23.36
C SER A 51 -7.97 -12.80 24.74
N ALA A 52 -9.26 -13.09 24.85
CA ALA A 52 -10.11 -12.89 26.03
C ALA A 52 -9.76 -13.75 27.27
N LYS A 53 -8.54 -14.31 27.38
CA LYS A 53 -8.09 -15.14 28.52
C LYS A 53 -7.46 -14.35 29.68
N SER A 54 -7.23 -13.05 29.53
CA SER A 54 -6.66 -12.19 30.58
C SER A 54 -7.41 -10.85 30.68
N VAL A 55 -8.70 -10.94 30.95
CA VAL A 55 -9.60 -9.80 31.20
C VAL A 55 -9.31 -9.22 32.59
N GLY A 56 -9.08 -7.91 32.68
CA GLY A 56 -9.03 -7.23 33.99
C GLY A 56 -8.31 -5.87 34.02
N VAL A 57 -7.30 -5.63 33.18
CA VAL A 57 -6.55 -4.34 33.19
C VAL A 57 -6.30 -3.77 31.78
N PHE A 58 -6.39 -4.59 30.73
CA PHE A 58 -6.04 -4.18 29.36
C PHE A 58 -7.23 -3.65 28.52
N GLU A 59 -8.48 -3.85 28.96
CA GLU A 59 -9.69 -3.36 28.27
C GLU A 59 -9.78 -1.82 28.18
N ALA A 60 -9.24 -1.10 29.16
CA ALA A 60 -9.22 0.38 29.15
C ALA A 60 -8.24 0.95 28.09
N PHE A 61 -7.21 0.19 27.72
CA PHE A 61 -6.22 0.62 26.74
C PHE A 61 -6.68 0.36 25.30
N TYR A 62 -7.53 -0.65 25.06
CA TYR A 62 -8.05 -0.98 23.72
C TYR A 62 -8.81 0.13 23.04
N ASN A 63 -9.67 0.84 23.79
CA ASN A 63 -10.46 1.93 23.22
C ASN A 63 -9.64 3.19 22.90
N SER A 64 -8.36 3.20 23.28
CA SER A 64 -7.46 4.36 23.17
C SER A 64 -6.31 4.14 22.17
N LEU A 65 -5.96 2.88 21.87
CA LEU A 65 -4.82 2.55 21.02
C LEU A 65 -5.22 2.63 19.55
N LYS A 66 -4.83 3.73 18.90
CA LYS A 66 -4.93 3.88 17.45
C LYS A 66 -4.08 2.80 16.76
N PRO A 67 -4.53 2.25 15.59
CA PRO A 67 -3.70 1.36 14.78
C PRO A 67 -2.30 1.95 14.59
N ILE A 68 -1.27 1.15 14.89
CA ILE A 68 0.11 1.61 14.78
C ILE A 68 0.50 1.50 13.31
N GLN A 69 0.76 2.64 12.66
CA GLN A 69 1.30 2.66 11.30
C GLN A 69 2.74 2.11 11.35
N LEU A 70 2.94 0.97 10.69
CA LEU A 70 4.26 0.37 10.50
C LEU A 70 4.96 0.92 9.27
N VAL A 71 4.20 1.19 8.22
CA VAL A 71 4.72 1.67 6.94
C VAL A 71 3.83 2.80 6.45
N ASN A 72 4.44 3.92 6.11
CA ASN A 72 3.82 4.99 5.34
C ASN A 72 4.85 5.47 4.33
N TYR A 73 4.64 5.12 3.06
CA TYR A 73 5.55 5.46 1.97
C TYR A 73 4.76 6.04 0.81
N SER A 74 5.06 7.27 0.44
CA SER A 74 4.52 7.92 -0.74
C SER A 74 5.61 8.08 -1.80
N LEU A 75 5.29 7.71 -3.03
CA LEU A 75 6.17 7.85 -4.18
C LEU A 75 5.42 8.52 -5.33
N GLU A 76 5.99 9.58 -5.86
CA GLU A 76 5.52 10.18 -7.10
C GLU A 76 6.01 9.35 -8.29
N ILE A 77 5.06 8.83 -9.06
CA ILE A 77 5.31 7.90 -10.17
C ILE A 77 5.27 8.64 -11.51
N ALA A 78 4.43 9.67 -11.63
CA ALA A 78 4.37 10.51 -12.81
C ALA A 78 4.18 11.96 -12.40
N LYS A 79 4.90 12.85 -13.07
CA LYS A 79 4.78 14.30 -12.93
C LYS A 79 3.47 14.79 -13.55
N PRO A 80 2.93 15.95 -13.12
CA PRO A 80 1.77 16.57 -13.74
C PRO A 80 1.97 16.72 -15.25
N GLY A 81 0.93 16.36 -15.99
CA GLY A 81 1.00 16.33 -17.45
C GLY A 81 -0.26 15.76 -18.06
N LYS A 82 -0.15 15.32 -19.31
CA LYS A 82 -1.26 14.74 -20.06
C LYS A 82 -0.94 13.31 -20.44
N LEU A 83 -1.88 12.41 -20.19
CA LEU A 83 -1.79 11.02 -20.58
C LEU A 83 -2.46 10.88 -21.95
N TYR A 84 -1.64 10.59 -22.97
CA TYR A 84 -2.09 10.42 -24.35
C TYR A 84 -2.30 8.95 -24.74
N HIS A 85 -1.74 8.02 -23.95
CA HIS A 85 -1.81 6.61 -24.28
C HIS A 85 -3.08 5.99 -23.70
N SER A 86 -3.76 5.19 -24.52
CA SER A 86 -4.99 4.50 -24.12
C SER A 86 -4.77 3.44 -23.03
N ILE A 87 -3.56 2.91 -22.89
CA ILE A 87 -3.13 1.98 -21.83
C ILE A 87 -1.69 2.30 -21.39
N LEU A 88 -1.52 3.04 -20.30
CA LEU A 88 -0.20 3.32 -19.72
C LEU A 88 0.10 2.33 -18.59
N VAL A 89 1.26 1.67 -18.68
CA VAL A 89 1.72 0.68 -17.70
C VAL A 89 2.95 1.22 -16.99
N ILE A 90 2.84 1.49 -15.70
CA ILE A 90 3.99 1.91 -14.88
C ILE A 90 4.45 0.76 -14.02
N PHE A 91 5.74 0.43 -14.11
CA PHE A 91 6.36 -0.55 -13.25
C PHE A 91 6.69 0.05 -11.89
N VAL A 92 6.10 -0.52 -10.84
CA VAL A 92 6.39 -0.15 -9.46
C VAL A 92 7.24 -1.24 -8.84
N LYS A 93 8.36 -0.82 -8.25
CA LYS A 93 9.25 -1.67 -7.48
C LYS A 93 9.37 -1.07 -6.09
N CYS A 94 8.57 -1.57 -5.16
CA CYS A 94 8.58 -1.10 -3.78
C CYS A 94 9.50 -2.03 -2.97
N PHE A 95 10.54 -1.46 -2.37
CA PHE A 95 11.33 -2.15 -1.35
C PHE A 95 10.54 -2.08 -0.05
N ILE A 96 10.07 -3.23 0.41
CA ILE A 96 9.40 -3.34 1.69
C ILE A 96 10.44 -3.67 2.74
N PHE A 97 10.81 -2.65 3.50
CA PHE A 97 11.46 -2.82 4.79
C PHE A 97 10.36 -2.99 5.83
N VAL A 98 9.81 -4.20 5.96
CA VAL A 98 8.93 -4.54 7.09
C VAL A 98 9.80 -5.26 8.11
N PHE A 99 10.31 -4.46 9.05
CA PHE A 99 10.50 -4.93 10.41
C PHE A 99 9.10 -5.17 11.00
N VAL A 100 8.97 -6.17 11.87
CA VAL A 100 7.73 -6.62 12.54
C VAL A 100 6.96 -7.69 11.76
N ILE A 101 7.44 -8.93 11.85
CA ILE A 101 6.75 -10.05 12.52
C ILE A 101 7.85 -10.96 13.08
N CYS A 102 8.33 -10.62 14.28
CA CYS A 102 8.92 -11.57 15.22
C CYS A 102 8.61 -11.05 16.63
N MET A 103 7.32 -11.11 16.98
CA MET A 103 6.89 -11.29 18.36
C MET A 103 6.70 -12.81 18.53
N TRP A 104 7.81 -13.55 18.52
CA TRP A 104 7.96 -14.89 19.07
C TRP A 104 9.38 -14.98 19.63
#